data_AF-A0A838YNR8-F1
#
_entry.id   AF-A0A838YNR8-F1
#
_cell.length_a   1.000
_cell.length_b   1.000
_cell.length_c   1.000
_cell.angle_alpha   90.00
_cell.angle_beta   90.00
_cell.angle_gamma   90.00
#
_symmetry.space_group_name_H-M   'P 1'
#
loop_
_entity.id
_entity.type
_entity.pdbx_description
1 polymer ?
#
loop_
_entity_poly.entity_id
_entity_poly.type
_entity_poly.pdbx_seq_one_letter_code
_entity_poly.pdbx_strand_id
1 'polypeptide(L)'
;MVVHPNIHIPKESFPHWIWYAAECVLLIALSFLAAVKITDSLGELPVDIHNYVITGIFGTFFLVWYIGIRGFILKKKILRNRY
;
A
#
# COMPACT_ATOMS: atom_id res chain seq x y z
N MET A 1 9.29 37.18 -31.42
CA MET A 1 8.55 35.94 -31.14
C MET A 1 8.89 35.54 -29.72
N VAL A 2 7.92 35.65 -28.79
CA VAL A 2 8.14 35.27 -27.39
C VAL A 2 8.13 33.74 -27.34
N VAL A 3 9.29 33.14 -27.06
CA VAL A 3 9.40 31.70 -26.88
C VAL A 3 9.07 31.42 -25.42
N HIS A 4 7.87 30.93 -25.15
CA HIS A 4 7.56 30.38 -23.85
C HIS A 4 8.38 29.08 -23.69
N PRO A 5 9.22 28.93 -22.65
CA PRO A 5 9.85 27.67 -22.37
C PRO A 5 8.78 26.72 -21.82
N ASN A 6 8.06 26.07 -22.72
CA ASN A 6 7.17 24.96 -22.39
C ASN A 6 8.04 23.75 -22.04
N ILE A 7 8.66 23.78 -20.86
CA ILE A 7 9.21 22.58 -20.23
C ILE A 7 8.01 21.66 -19.96
N HIS A 8 7.78 20.74 -20.90
CA HIS A 8 6.91 19.59 -20.70
C HIS A 8 7.60 18.71 -19.65
N ILE A 9 7.32 18.98 -18.38
CA ILE A 9 7.52 17.98 -17.34
C ILE A 9 6.51 16.88 -17.66
N PRO A 10 6.94 15.67 -18.06
CA PRO A 10 6.01 14.59 -18.35
C PRO A 10 5.16 14.37 -17.09
N LYS A 11 3.87 14.61 -17.25
CA LYS A 11 2.87 14.44 -16.19
C LYS A 11 2.73 12.94 -15.98
N GLU A 12 3.41 12.43 -14.95
CA GLU A 12 3.50 11.01 -14.53
C GLU A 12 4.30 10.12 -15.51
N SER A 13 5.48 9.66 -15.10
CA SER A 13 6.37 8.84 -15.94
C SER A 13 5.87 7.41 -16.17
N PHE A 14 4.87 6.95 -15.40
CA PHE A 14 4.35 5.57 -15.46
C PHE A 14 2.81 5.51 -15.43
N PRO A 15 2.19 4.55 -16.14
CA PRO A 15 0.77 4.26 -16.04
C PRO A 15 0.30 4.08 -14.59
N HIS A 16 -0.88 4.61 -14.24
CA HIS A 16 -1.42 4.58 -12.88
C HIS A 16 -1.52 3.18 -12.26
N TRP A 17 -1.75 2.15 -13.08
CA TRP A 17 -1.81 0.76 -12.62
C TRP A 17 -0.46 0.25 -12.09
N ILE A 18 0.67 0.77 -12.60
CA ILE A 18 2.02 0.39 -12.15
C ILE A 18 2.28 0.91 -10.74
N TRP A 19 1.87 2.15 -10.45
CA TRP A 19 1.94 2.69 -9.09
C TRP A 19 1.12 1.85 -8.11
N TYR A 20 -0.08 1.42 -8.51
CA TYR A 20 -0.90 0.49 -7.74
C TYR A 20 -0.20 -0.85 -7.49
N ALA A 21 0.46 -1.42 -8.50
CA ALA A 21 1.18 -2.67 -8.37
C ALA A 21 2.41 -2.54 -7.45
N ALA A 22 3.18 -1.46 -7.60
CA ALA A 22 4.34 -1.16 -6.76
C ALA A 22 3.94 -0.98 -5.29
N GLU A 23 2.86 -0.24 -5.03
CA GLU A 23 2.27 -0.09 -3.70
C GLU A 23 1.85 -1.44 -3.10
N CYS A 24 1.21 -2.30 -3.91
CA CYS A 24 0.80 -3.64 -3.48
C CYS A 24 2.00 -4.52 -3.11
N VAL A 25 3.05 -4.56 -3.94
CA VAL A 25 4.27 -5.33 -3.67
C VAL A 25 4.96 -4.84 -2.40
N LEU A 26 5.04 -3.51 -2.22
CA LEU A 26 5.59 -2.90 -1.01
C LEU A 26 4.79 -3.32 0.23
N LEU A 27 3.46 -3.28 0.15
CA LEU A 27 2.56 -3.74 1.22
C LEU A 27 2.77 -5.21 1.54
N ILE A 28 2.86 -6.09 0.54
CA ILE A 28 3.14 -7.52 0.76
C ILE A 28 4.43 -7.70 1.56
N ALA A 29 5.52 -7.06 1.12
CA ALA A 29 6.83 -7.20 1.76
C ALA A 29 6.82 -6.69 3.21
N LEU A 30 6.28 -5.48 3.43
CA LEU A 30 6.24 -4.86 4.76
C LEU A 30 5.29 -5.59 5.72
N SER A 31 4.10 -5.96 5.25
CA SER A 31 3.11 -6.66 6.08
C SER A 31 3.54 -8.06 6.45
N PHE A 32 4.20 -8.80 5.54
CA PHE A 32 4.70 -10.13 5.85
C PHE A 32 5.82 -10.07 6.90
N LEU A 33 6.80 -9.17 6.69
CA LEU A 33 7.89 -8.98 7.66
C LEU A 33 7.36 -8.52 9.03
N ALA A 34 6.39 -7.60 9.04
CA ALA A 34 5.74 -7.16 10.27
C ALA A 34 4.97 -8.30 10.95
N ALA A 35 4.23 -9.11 10.19
CA ALA A 35 3.45 -10.23 10.72
C ALA A 35 4.36 -11.27 11.40
N VAL A 36 5.48 -11.62 10.79
CA VAL A 36 6.48 -12.52 11.40
C VAL A 36 6.99 -11.91 12.71
N LYS A 37 7.48 -10.67 12.68
CA LYS A 37 8.04 -10.01 13.87
C LYS A 37 7.03 -9.85 15.02
N ILE A 38 5.78 -9.53 14.69
CA ILE A 38 4.71 -9.42 15.69
C ILE A 38 4.42 -10.79 16.28
N THR A 39 4.32 -11.83 15.45
CA THR A 39 4.04 -13.19 15.92
C THR A 39 5.16 -13.71 16.81
N ASP A 40 6.43 -13.50 16.43
CA ASP A 40 7.59 -13.87 17.24
C ASP A 40 7.59 -13.17 18.61
N SER A 41 7.08 -11.94 18.68
CA SER A 41 6.97 -11.20 19.94
C SER A 41 5.90 -11.75 20.90
N LEU A 42 4.99 -12.61 20.42
CA LEU A 42 3.96 -13.25 21.24
C LEU A 42 4.48 -14.48 22.00
N GLY A 43 5.75 -14.87 21.77
CA GLY A 43 6.38 -16.03 22.38
C GLY A 43 6.27 -17.29 21.54
N GLU A 44 6.71 -18.42 22.11
CA GLU A 44 6.69 -19.72 21.41
C GLU A 44 5.25 -20.25 21.30
N LEU A 45 4.72 -20.21 20.08
CA LEU A 45 3.43 -20.79 19.73
C LEU A 45 3.64 -22.13 19.00
N PRO A 46 2.72 -23.09 19.16
CA PRO A 46 2.68 -24.27 18.30
C PRO A 46 2.65 -23.85 16.82
N VAL A 47 3.34 -24.60 15.96
CA VAL A 47 3.53 -24.26 14.53
C VAL A 47 2.21 -23.97 13.82
N ASP A 48 1.17 -24.76 14.11
CA ASP A 48 -0.15 -24.56 13.51
C ASP A 48 -0.73 -23.19 13.85
N ILE A 49 -0.71 -22.84 15.14
CA ILE A 49 -1.22 -21.55 15.65
C ILE A 49 -0.37 -20.40 15.12
N HIS A 50 0.96 -20.57 15.10
CA HIS A 50 1.89 -19.57 14.60
C HIS A 50 1.56 -19.18 13.15
N ASN A 51 1.32 -20.17 12.27
CA ASN A 51 0.97 -19.93 10.87
C ASN A 51 -0.38 -19.21 10.71
N TYR A 52 -1.39 -19.57 11.51
CA TYR A 52 -2.68 -18.87 11.50
C TYR A 52 -2.55 -17.42 11.96
N VAL A 53 -1.75 -17.16 12.99
CA VAL A 53 -1.52 -15.81 13.51
C VAL A 53 -0.79 -14.93 12.49
N ILE A 54 0.28 -15.43 11.86
CA ILE A 54 0.96 -14.72 10.77
C ILE A 54 -0.04 -14.38 9.65
N THR A 55 -0.82 -15.37 9.20
CA THR A 55 -1.78 -15.18 8.11
C THR A 55 -2.87 -14.16 8.48
N GLY A 56 -3.36 -14.19 9.72
CA GLY A 56 -4.36 -13.25 10.23
C GLY A 56 -3.83 -11.81 10.33
N ILE A 57 -2.62 -11.62 10.87
CA ILE A 57 -1.98 -10.30 10.96
C ILE A 57 -1.72 -9.77 9.55
N PHE A 58 -1.14 -10.60 8.68
CA PHE A 58 -0.88 -10.25 7.28
C PHE A 58 -2.15 -9.78 6.56
N GLY A 59 -3.25 -10.53 6.65
CA GLY A 59 -4.52 -10.15 6.05
C GLY A 59 -5.09 -8.84 6.62
N THR A 60 -4.88 -8.59 7.92
CA THR A 60 -5.34 -7.36 8.57
C THR A 60 -4.67 -6.11 8.00
N PHE A 61 -3.39 -6.17 7.63
CA PHE A 61 -2.72 -5.05 6.96
C PHE A 61 -3.42 -4.65 5.65
N PHE A 62 -3.88 -5.63 4.86
CA PHE A 62 -4.62 -5.35 3.62
C PHE A 62 -5.99 -4.74 3.89
N LEU A 63 -6.70 -5.21 4.93
CA LEU A 63 -7.97 -4.61 5.34
C LEU A 63 -7.78 -3.16 5.77
N VAL A 64 -6.81 -2.89 6.65
CA VAL A 64 -6.51 -1.54 7.14
C VAL A 64 -6.09 -0.63 5.99
N TRP A 65 -5.23 -1.11 5.08
CA TRP A 65 -4.75 -0.30 3.98
C TRP A 65 -5.83 -0.02 2.93
N TYR A 66 -6.46 -1.05 2.36
CA TYR A 66 -7.35 -0.88 1.21
C TYR A 66 -8.76 -0.42 1.61
N ILE A 67 -9.29 -0.87 2.75
CA ILE A 67 -10.62 -0.50 3.22
C ILE A 67 -10.55 0.76 4.09
N GLY A 68 -9.61 0.80 5.04
CA GLY A 68 -9.45 1.93 5.97
C GLY A 68 -8.81 3.14 5.30
N ILE A 69 -7.50 3.08 5.09
CA ILE A 69 -6.68 4.21 4.65
C ILE A 69 -7.06 4.64 3.24
N ARG A 70 -7.05 3.72 2.28
CA ARG A 70 -7.31 4.02 0.87
C ARG A 70 -8.77 4.39 0.63
N GLY A 71 -9.71 3.68 1.25
CA GLY A 71 -11.13 4.04 1.23
C GLY A 71 -11.38 5.45 1.76
N PHE A 72 -10.65 5.87 2.80
CA PHE A 72 -10.76 7.22 3.35
C PHE A 72 -10.03 8.28 2.51
N ILE A 73 -8.81 7.99 2.02
CA ILE A 73 -8.01 8.89 1.18
C ILE A 73 -8.67 9.14 -0.18
N LEU A 74 -9.13 8.08 -0.86
CA LEU A 74 -9.76 8.20 -2.18
C LEU A 74 -11.16 8.84 -2.12
N LYS A 75 -11.84 8.82 -0.97
CA LYS A 75 -13.08 9.58 -0.78
C LYS A 75 -12.85 11.08 -0.56
N LYS A 76 -11.62 11.52 -0.27
CA LYS A 76 -11.34 12.95 -0.22
C LYS A 76 -11.43 13.53 -1.63
N LYS A 77 -12.33 14.50 -1.81
CA LYS A 77 -12.47 15.37 -3.01
C LYS A 77 -11.15 16.05 -3.46
N ILE A 78 -10.06 15.92 -2.70
CA ILE A 78 -8.72 16.43 -3.01
C ILE A 78 -8.11 15.78 -4.26
N LEU A 79 -8.47 14.53 -4.57
CA LEU A 79 -8.04 13.86 -5.81
C LEU A 79 -9.06 14.00 -6.95
N ARG A 80 -10.14 14.75 -6.75
CA ARG A 80 -11.06 15.10 -7.84
C ARG A 80 -10.36 16.14 -8.69
N ASN A 81 -9.56 15.67 -9.66
CA ASN A 81 -9.06 16.46 -10.77
C ASN A 81 -10.29 16.99 -11.52
N ARG A 82 -10.77 18.15 -11.06
CA ARG A 82 -11.68 18.98 -11.82
C ARG A 82 -10.84 19.52 -12.96
N TYR A 83 -10.94 18.85 -14.11
CA TYR A 83 -10.89 19.58 -15.36
C TYR A 83 -11.88 20.75 -15.28
#